data_AF-A0A3A0CKJ5-F1
#
_entry.id   AF-A0A3A0CKJ5-F1
#
_cell.length_a   1.000
_cell.length_b   1.000
_cell.length_c   1.000
_cell.angle_alpha   90.00
_cell.angle_beta   90.00
_cell.angle_gamma   90.00
#
_symmetry.space_group_name_H-M   'P 1'
#
loop_
_entity.id
_entity.type
_entity.pdbx_description
1 polymer ?
#
loop_
_entity_poly.entity_id
_entity_poly.type
_entity_poly.pdbx_seq_one_letter_code
_entity_poly.pdbx_strand_id
1 'polypeptide(L)'
;MKKSCFKTGRGTIVAGFVLAIAWPGFGCSATPVGFAVSLAGKAVNDIDAQERSKELVGTSVANADGKLGTPVEVFSDTRGSRTWRLYNVPNDVLNKSRYLTEVEGGRVIAVSKVEQYSDPVAYEAALAVLEPKVMGKSPSECEANLGMGRSLLTVRSQNTGQTIRLYDARVVKELQSPHYCVLRFGTSNTCEKINLVEASTPSRDGLAG
;
A
#
# COMPACT_ATOMS: atom_id res chain seq x y z
N MET A 1 -63.80 -22.09 -54.82
CA MET A 1 -62.90 -20.93 -55.04
C MET A 1 -62.23 -20.61 -53.71
N LYS A 2 -60.89 -20.77 -53.60
CA LYS A 2 -59.90 -19.68 -53.35
C LYS A 2 -60.26 -18.82 -52.11
N LYS A 3 -59.47 -18.65 -51.04
CA LYS A 3 -58.03 -18.80 -50.77
C LYS A 3 -57.79 -18.79 -49.23
N SER A 4 -56.63 -19.33 -48.89
CA SER A 4 -55.97 -19.47 -47.58
C SER A 4 -55.47 -18.16 -46.93
N CYS A 5 -54.89 -18.36 -45.71
CA CYS A 5 -53.84 -17.57 -45.03
C CYS A 5 -54.32 -16.39 -44.16
N PHE A 6 -53.75 -16.09 -42.98
CA PHE A 6 -52.52 -16.52 -42.31
C PHE A 6 -52.62 -16.25 -40.80
N LYS A 7 -51.81 -16.97 -40.02
CA LYS A 7 -51.71 -16.96 -38.56
C LYS A 7 -50.35 -16.35 -38.19
N THR A 8 -50.31 -15.27 -37.41
CA THR A 8 -49.09 -14.69 -36.79
C THR A 8 -49.57 -13.72 -35.69
N GLY A 9 -49.05 -13.62 -34.47
CA GLY A 9 -47.90 -14.21 -33.79
C GLY A 9 -47.71 -13.42 -32.48
N ARG A 10 -47.23 -14.12 -31.44
CA ARG A 10 -46.91 -13.60 -30.10
C ARG A 10 -45.96 -12.41 -30.11
N GLY A 11 -46.10 -11.54 -29.11
CA GLY A 11 -45.10 -10.55 -28.73
C GLY A 11 -45.15 -10.22 -27.23
N THR A 12 -44.83 -11.20 -26.38
CA THR A 12 -44.56 -10.97 -24.96
C THR A 12 -43.22 -10.22 -24.87
N ILE A 13 -43.26 -8.94 -24.55
CA ILE A 13 -42.06 -8.14 -24.26
C ILE A 13 -41.58 -8.55 -22.87
N VAL A 14 -40.65 -9.49 -22.80
CA VAL A 14 -39.80 -9.70 -21.63
C VAL A 14 -38.86 -8.49 -21.60
N ALA A 15 -39.18 -7.51 -20.75
CA ALA A 15 -38.27 -6.43 -20.41
C ALA A 15 -37.09 -7.01 -19.61
N GLY A 16 -36.14 -7.60 -20.34
CA GLY A 16 -34.82 -7.95 -19.85
C GLY A 16 -34.06 -6.66 -19.57
N PHE A 17 -34.17 -6.18 -18.33
CA PHE A 17 -33.27 -5.17 -17.80
C PHE A 17 -31.90 -5.82 -17.65
N VAL A 18 -31.11 -5.81 -18.71
CA VAL A 18 -29.66 -6.01 -18.64
C VAL A 18 -29.13 -4.79 -17.92
N LEU A 19 -29.05 -4.89 -16.58
CA LEU A 19 -28.25 -4.01 -15.76
C LEU A 19 -26.80 -4.25 -16.19
N ALA A 20 -26.37 -3.49 -17.19
CA ALA A 20 -24.97 -3.29 -17.49
C ALA A 20 -24.37 -2.62 -16.24
N ILE A 21 -23.85 -3.46 -15.34
CA ILE A 21 -22.91 -3.04 -14.32
C ILE A 21 -21.70 -2.57 -15.11
N ALA A 22 -21.71 -1.28 -15.44
CA ALA A 22 -20.52 -0.57 -15.87
C ALA A 22 -19.53 -0.73 -14.73
N TRP A 23 -18.66 -1.74 -14.84
CA TRP A 23 -17.45 -1.80 -14.05
C TRP A 23 -16.70 -0.50 -14.35
N PRO A 24 -16.55 0.42 -13.39
CA PRO A 24 -15.58 1.47 -13.57
C PRO A 24 -14.27 0.73 -13.81
N GLY A 25 -13.66 1.01 -14.96
CA GLY A 25 -12.39 0.42 -15.31
C GLY A 25 -11.46 0.48 -14.11
N PHE A 26 -10.68 -0.58 -13.93
CA PHE A 26 -9.45 -0.56 -13.15
C PHE A 26 -8.48 0.43 -13.83
N GLY A 27 -8.85 1.72 -13.88
CA GLY A 27 -7.88 2.78 -13.95
C GLY A 27 -7.08 2.60 -12.69
N CYS A 28 -5.81 2.25 -12.84
CA CYS A 28 -4.80 2.34 -11.79
C CYS A 28 -4.83 3.78 -11.28
N SER A 29 -5.77 4.09 -10.38
CA SER A 29 -5.60 5.22 -9.49
C SER A 29 -4.30 4.91 -8.76
N ALA A 30 -3.42 5.90 -8.69
CA ALA A 30 -2.28 5.87 -7.82
C ALA A 30 -2.81 5.70 -6.40
N THR A 31 -3.09 4.45 -6.03
CA THR A 31 -3.80 4.13 -4.81
C THR A 31 -2.85 4.31 -3.63
N PRO A 32 -3.40 4.62 -2.44
CA PRO A 32 -2.68 4.77 -1.19
C PRO A 32 -1.70 3.63 -0.84
N VAL A 33 -1.84 2.47 -1.48
CA VAL A 33 -0.96 1.30 -1.33
C VAL A 33 0.51 1.68 -1.50
N GLY A 34 0.84 2.61 -2.42
CA GLY A 34 2.20 3.07 -2.64
C GLY A 34 2.85 3.72 -1.41
N PHE A 35 2.08 4.43 -0.58
CA PHE A 35 2.60 5.05 0.64
C PHE A 35 2.85 4.04 1.74
N ALA A 36 1.99 3.03 1.90
CA ALA A 36 2.15 2.05 2.95
C ALA A 36 3.20 0.99 2.65
N VAL A 37 3.39 0.66 1.37
CA VAL A 37 4.54 -0.15 0.92
C VAL A 37 5.83 0.44 1.47
N SER A 38 6.01 1.77 1.36
CA SER A 38 7.23 2.45 1.84
C SER A 38 7.49 2.31 3.35
N LEU A 39 6.48 1.95 4.15
CA LEU A 39 6.67 1.69 5.58
C LEU A 39 7.38 0.36 5.83
N ALA A 40 7.14 -0.62 4.96
CA ALA A 40 7.50 -2.01 5.15
C ALA A 40 8.62 -2.50 4.22
N GLY A 41 8.81 -1.87 3.06
CA GLY A 41 9.76 -2.33 2.06
C GLY A 41 9.54 -1.77 0.66
N LYS A 42 10.24 -2.34 -0.30
CA LYS A 42 10.01 -2.08 -1.73
C LYS A 42 8.95 -3.02 -2.26
N ALA A 43 7.94 -2.53 -2.95
CA ALA A 43 6.98 -3.40 -3.63
C ALA A 43 7.68 -4.20 -4.73
N VAL A 44 7.39 -5.49 -4.76
CA VAL A 44 7.86 -6.42 -5.79
C VAL A 44 6.66 -6.84 -6.63
N ASN A 45 6.78 -6.74 -7.96
CA ASN A 45 5.79 -7.32 -8.85
C ASN A 45 5.95 -8.85 -8.80
N ASP A 46 4.96 -9.52 -8.23
CA ASP A 46 5.03 -10.94 -7.87
C ASP A 46 3.70 -11.60 -8.17
N ILE A 47 3.76 -12.73 -8.89
CA ILE A 47 2.56 -13.45 -9.35
C ILE A 47 1.76 -13.96 -8.15
N ASP A 48 2.42 -14.49 -7.11
CA ASP A 48 1.73 -14.96 -5.91
C ASP A 48 0.98 -13.81 -5.23
N ALA A 49 1.57 -12.62 -5.15
CA ALA A 49 0.89 -11.44 -4.60
C ALA A 49 -0.37 -11.06 -5.41
N GLN A 50 -0.33 -11.19 -6.74
CA GLN A 50 -1.49 -10.95 -7.59
C GLN A 50 -2.59 -12.00 -7.38
N GLU A 51 -2.22 -13.27 -7.23
CA GLU A 51 -3.16 -14.35 -6.91
C GLU A 51 -3.81 -14.14 -5.53
N ARG A 52 -3.00 -13.79 -4.52
CA ARG A 52 -3.51 -13.43 -3.18
C ARG A 52 -4.42 -12.21 -3.21
N SER A 53 -4.11 -11.22 -4.04
CA SER A 53 -4.97 -10.05 -4.22
C SER A 53 -6.34 -10.44 -4.76
N LYS A 54 -6.41 -11.29 -5.79
CA LYS A 54 -7.68 -11.81 -6.34
C LYS A 54 -8.50 -12.59 -5.30
N GLU A 55 -7.83 -13.35 -4.43
CA GLU A 55 -8.48 -14.16 -3.40
C GLU A 55 -8.99 -13.33 -2.21
N LEU A 56 -8.20 -12.34 -1.77
CA LEU A 56 -8.41 -11.70 -0.46
C LEU A 56 -9.08 -10.34 -0.55
N VAL A 57 -8.93 -9.59 -1.64
CA VAL A 57 -9.53 -8.25 -1.76
C VAL A 57 -11.07 -8.35 -1.70
N GLY A 58 -11.67 -7.49 -0.88
CA GLY A 58 -13.10 -7.47 -0.58
C GLY A 58 -13.52 -8.42 0.56
N THR A 59 -12.65 -9.33 0.99
CA THR A 59 -12.92 -10.28 2.09
C THR A 59 -12.59 -9.70 3.46
N SER A 60 -12.96 -10.41 4.53
CA SER A 60 -12.70 -9.97 5.91
C SER A 60 -11.23 -10.16 6.31
N VAL A 61 -10.78 -9.40 7.32
CA VAL A 61 -9.44 -9.56 7.91
C VAL A 61 -9.20 -10.98 8.43
N ALA A 62 -10.23 -11.61 9.03
CA ALA A 62 -10.12 -12.97 9.53
C ALA A 62 -9.82 -13.98 8.41
N ASN A 63 -10.32 -13.76 7.19
CA ASN A 63 -9.99 -14.60 6.04
C ASN A 63 -8.52 -14.44 5.64
N ALA A 64 -8.00 -13.20 5.62
CA ALA A 64 -6.59 -12.94 5.36
C ALA A 64 -5.69 -13.59 6.42
N ASP A 65 -6.01 -13.46 7.71
CA ASP A 65 -5.25 -14.09 8.80
C ASP A 65 -5.29 -15.62 8.71
N GLY A 66 -6.42 -16.21 8.32
CA GLY A 66 -6.54 -17.66 8.10
C GLY A 66 -5.71 -18.17 6.92
N LYS A 67 -5.47 -17.34 5.90
CA LYS A 67 -4.76 -17.71 4.67
C LYS A 67 -3.27 -17.40 4.70
N LEU A 68 -2.91 -16.25 5.25
CA LEU A 68 -1.54 -15.74 5.32
C LEU A 68 -0.87 -16.03 6.67
N GLY A 69 -1.63 -16.51 7.65
CA GLY A 69 -1.16 -16.80 9.00
C GLY A 69 -1.25 -15.60 9.94
N THR A 70 -0.55 -15.68 11.08
CA THR A 70 -0.53 -14.61 12.07
C THR A 70 0.24 -13.40 11.54
N PRO A 71 -0.30 -12.16 11.66
CA PRO A 71 0.45 -10.98 11.28
C PRO A 71 1.66 -10.78 12.20
N VAL A 72 2.80 -10.48 11.59
CA VAL A 72 4.07 -10.15 12.26
C VAL A 72 3.98 -8.76 12.88
N GLU A 73 3.31 -7.84 12.20
CA GLU A 73 3.18 -6.44 12.60
C GLU A 73 1.86 -5.87 12.05
N VAL A 74 1.24 -4.99 12.83
CA VAL A 74 0.02 -4.30 12.43
C VAL A 74 0.19 -2.81 12.66
N PHE A 75 0.11 -2.03 11.58
CA PHE A 75 0.11 -0.58 11.63
C PHE A 75 -1.31 -0.04 11.53
N SER A 76 -1.64 0.98 12.32
CA SER A 76 -2.91 1.70 12.24
C SER A 76 -2.67 3.15 11.89
N ASP A 77 -3.43 3.69 10.95
CA ASP A 77 -3.45 5.12 10.69
C ASP A 77 -3.95 5.86 11.93
N THR A 78 -3.22 6.89 12.34
CA THR A 78 -3.60 7.72 13.49
C THR A 78 -4.69 8.74 13.15
N ARG A 79 -4.93 9.00 11.86
CA ARG A 79 -5.92 9.99 11.37
C ARG A 79 -7.09 9.36 10.62
N GLY A 80 -7.10 8.04 10.45
CA GLY A 80 -8.06 7.33 9.61
C GLY A 80 -8.42 5.95 10.13
N SER A 81 -9.27 5.24 9.39
CA SER A 81 -9.71 3.87 9.72
C SER A 81 -8.87 2.77 9.06
N ARG A 82 -7.77 3.14 8.41
CA ARG A 82 -6.93 2.21 7.66
C ARG A 82 -5.95 1.50 8.59
N THR A 83 -5.74 0.23 8.29
CA THR A 83 -4.73 -0.59 8.95
C THR A 83 -3.95 -1.37 7.91
N TRP A 84 -2.69 -1.64 8.22
CA TRP A 84 -1.79 -2.42 7.37
C TRP A 84 -1.25 -3.58 8.18
N ARG A 85 -1.33 -4.79 7.62
CA ARG A 85 -0.92 -6.02 8.30
C ARG A 85 0.19 -6.68 7.50
N LEU A 86 1.29 -6.99 8.16
CA LEU A 86 2.44 -7.67 7.56
C LEU A 86 2.42 -9.15 7.92
N TYR A 87 2.61 -10.02 6.93
CA TYR A 87 2.66 -11.47 7.11
C TYR A 87 3.97 -12.01 6.55
N ASN A 88 4.42 -13.14 7.10
CA ASN A 88 5.53 -13.89 6.53
C ASN A 88 5.14 -14.44 5.15
N VAL A 89 6.10 -14.46 4.23
CA VAL A 89 5.94 -15.18 2.95
C VAL A 89 6.35 -16.63 3.15
N PRO A 90 5.50 -17.62 2.82
CA PRO A 90 5.87 -19.02 2.91
C PRO A 90 7.14 -19.32 2.09
N ASN A 91 8.02 -20.19 2.60
CA ASN A 91 9.29 -20.58 1.98
C ASN A 91 10.34 -19.47 1.82
N ASP A 92 10.10 -18.26 2.35
CA ASP A 92 11.14 -17.23 2.45
C ASP A 92 11.99 -17.44 3.72
N VAL A 93 12.95 -18.36 3.60
CA VAL A 93 13.85 -18.75 4.71
C VAL A 93 14.67 -17.57 5.23
N LEU A 94 14.99 -16.60 4.37
CA LEU A 94 15.79 -15.44 4.73
C LEU A 94 14.96 -14.30 5.32
N ASN A 95 13.63 -14.44 5.40
CA ASN A 95 12.72 -13.42 5.89
C ASN A 95 12.87 -12.05 5.20
N LYS A 96 13.29 -12.04 3.94
CA LYS A 96 13.51 -10.82 3.16
C LYS A 96 12.23 -10.23 2.61
N SER A 97 11.15 -10.99 2.56
CA SER A 97 9.87 -10.62 1.97
C SER A 97 8.73 -10.75 2.98
N ARG A 98 7.72 -9.89 2.80
CA ARG A 98 6.48 -9.90 3.56
C ARG A 98 5.30 -9.70 2.62
N TYR A 99 4.17 -10.33 2.93
CA TYR A 99 2.91 -9.87 2.37
C TYR A 99 2.41 -8.69 3.21
N LEU A 100 2.01 -7.62 2.54
CA LEU A 100 1.38 -6.45 3.11
C LEU A 100 -0.08 -6.45 2.67
N THR A 101 -1.02 -6.52 3.62
CA THR A 101 -2.43 -6.28 3.34
C THR A 101 -2.85 -4.92 3.87
N GLU A 102 -3.57 -4.16 3.04
CA GLU A 102 -4.23 -2.93 3.46
C GLU A 102 -5.69 -3.23 3.73
N VAL A 103 -6.17 -2.73 4.87
CA VAL A 103 -7.50 -3.01 5.39
C VAL A 103 -8.19 -1.70 5.72
N GLU A 104 -9.44 -1.57 5.27
CA GLU A 104 -10.32 -0.43 5.57
C GLU A 104 -11.73 -0.95 5.86
N GLY A 105 -12.36 -0.47 6.94
CA GLY A 105 -13.70 -0.93 7.32
C GLY A 105 -13.78 -2.43 7.61
N GLY A 106 -12.70 -3.05 8.08
CA GLY A 106 -12.64 -4.50 8.36
C GLY A 106 -12.54 -5.39 7.12
N ARG A 107 -12.34 -4.81 5.93
CA ARG A 107 -12.15 -5.54 4.67
C ARG A 107 -10.77 -5.28 4.09
N VAL A 108 -10.20 -6.30 3.45
CA VAL A 108 -8.97 -6.17 2.69
C VAL A 108 -9.25 -5.37 1.42
N ILE A 109 -8.53 -4.29 1.19
CA ILE A 109 -8.66 -3.45 -0.01
C ILE A 109 -7.47 -3.59 -0.96
N ALA A 110 -6.32 -4.04 -0.46
CA ALA A 110 -5.16 -4.34 -1.29
C ALA A 110 -4.29 -5.43 -0.65
N VAL A 111 -3.58 -6.16 -1.50
CA VAL A 111 -2.52 -7.09 -1.12
C VAL A 111 -1.30 -6.80 -1.97
N SER A 112 -0.12 -6.78 -1.37
CA SER A 112 1.15 -6.59 -2.06
C SER A 112 2.23 -7.45 -1.41
N LYS A 113 3.26 -7.81 -2.17
CA LYS A 113 4.49 -8.37 -1.60
C LYS A 113 5.54 -7.28 -1.56
N VAL A 114 6.16 -7.13 -0.39
CA VAL A 114 7.21 -6.15 -0.14
C VAL A 114 8.49 -6.88 0.22
N GLU A 115 9.60 -6.46 -0.36
CA GLU A 115 10.93 -6.86 0.05
C GLU A 115 11.41 -5.87 1.12
N GLN A 116 11.74 -6.38 2.31
CA GLN A 116 12.34 -5.60 3.38
C GLN A 116 13.67 -5.04 2.88
N TYR A 117 13.90 -3.75 3.14
CA TYR A 117 15.11 -3.07 2.69
C TYR A 117 16.36 -3.81 3.19
N SER A 118 17.12 -4.39 2.26
CA SER A 118 18.56 -4.55 2.44
C SER A 118 19.16 -3.16 2.29
N ASP A 119 19.87 -2.69 3.30
CA ASP A 119 20.44 -1.35 3.42
C ASP A 119 20.97 -0.83 2.08
N PRO A 120 20.28 0.10 1.39
CA PRO A 120 20.79 0.63 0.15
C PRO A 120 21.87 1.66 0.51
N VAL A 121 23.12 1.23 0.41
CA VAL A 121 24.35 2.07 0.41
C VAL A 121 24.17 3.34 -0.44
N ALA A 122 23.29 3.30 -1.45
CA ALA A 122 22.93 4.39 -2.34
C ALA A 122 22.45 5.70 -1.66
N TYR A 123 22.06 5.69 -0.37
CA TYR A 123 21.48 6.86 0.30
C TYR A 123 22.29 7.40 1.48
N GLU A 124 23.49 6.89 1.74
CA GLU A 124 24.32 7.29 2.90
C GLU A 124 24.58 8.80 2.96
N ALA A 125 24.91 9.43 1.82
CA ALA A 125 25.19 10.87 1.77
C ALA A 125 23.96 11.72 2.14
N ALA A 126 22.77 11.33 1.67
CA ALA A 126 21.55 12.04 2.01
C ALA A 126 21.13 11.81 3.47
N LEU A 127 21.29 10.58 3.97
CA LEU A 127 21.06 10.27 5.37
C LEU A 127 22.01 11.05 6.29
N ALA A 128 23.29 11.19 5.94
CA ALA A 128 24.26 11.98 6.70
C ALA A 128 23.86 13.46 6.86
N VAL A 129 23.11 14.02 5.89
CA VAL A 129 22.57 15.38 5.97
C VAL A 129 21.28 15.45 6.80
N LEU A 130 20.44 14.41 6.72
CA LEU A 130 19.12 14.40 7.36
C LEU A 130 19.16 13.93 8.81
N GLU A 131 20.00 12.96 9.16
CA GLU A 131 20.10 12.38 10.50
C GLU A 131 20.32 13.44 11.60
N PRO A 132 21.30 14.36 11.49
CA PRO A 132 21.50 15.40 12.51
C PRO A 132 20.28 16.33 12.68
N LYS A 133 19.43 16.43 11.64
CA LYS A 133 18.22 17.26 11.66
C LYS A 133 17.07 16.62 12.43
N VAL A 134 17.02 15.29 12.54
CA VAL A 134 15.86 14.58 13.09
C VAL A 134 16.16 13.69 14.30
N MET A 135 17.35 13.08 14.39
CA MET A 135 17.61 12.06 15.42
C MET A 135 17.50 12.64 16.83
N GLY A 136 16.83 11.89 17.71
CA GLY A 136 16.57 12.29 19.10
C GLY A 136 15.50 13.38 19.29
N LYS A 137 14.96 13.94 18.21
CA LYS A 137 14.00 15.05 18.28
C LYS A 137 12.55 14.56 18.27
N SER A 138 11.66 15.39 18.81
CA SER A 138 10.21 15.16 18.77
C SER A 138 9.65 15.29 17.35
N PRO A 139 8.46 14.74 17.06
CA PRO A 139 7.89 14.83 15.71
C PRO A 139 7.69 16.26 15.20
N SER A 140 7.33 17.22 16.07
CA SER A 140 7.17 18.63 15.69
C SER A 140 8.50 19.29 15.35
N GLU A 141 9.57 18.95 16.07
CA GLU A 141 10.92 19.45 15.78
C GLU A 141 11.47 18.83 14.49
N CYS A 142 11.22 17.54 14.23
CA CYS A 142 11.57 16.91 12.96
C CYS A 142 10.87 17.62 11.79
N GLU A 143 9.57 17.91 11.91
CA GLU A 143 8.80 18.59 10.86
C GLU A 143 9.38 19.99 10.55
N ALA A 144 9.70 20.76 11.59
CA ALA A 144 10.32 22.08 11.44
C ALA A 144 11.72 22.01 10.82
N ASN A 145 12.55 21.06 11.25
CA ASN A 145 13.96 20.95 10.81
C ASN A 145 14.12 20.34 9.42
N LEU A 146 13.20 19.46 9.00
CA LEU A 146 13.24 18.84 7.68
C LEU A 146 12.84 19.81 6.58
N GLY A 147 11.94 20.76 6.86
CA GLY A 147 11.41 21.66 5.83
C GLY A 147 10.57 20.95 4.75
N MET A 148 10.17 19.69 4.99
CA MET A 148 9.37 18.86 4.07
C MET A 148 7.85 19.09 4.19
N GLY A 149 7.44 19.99 5.09
CA GLY A 149 6.03 20.19 5.44
C GLY A 149 5.46 19.04 6.27
N ARG A 150 4.13 18.97 6.34
CA ARG A 150 3.41 17.99 7.17
C ARG A 150 3.61 16.56 6.67
N SER A 151 3.61 15.61 7.61
CA SER A 151 3.62 14.19 7.25
C SER A 151 2.42 13.81 6.36
N LEU A 152 2.72 13.08 5.29
CA LEU A 152 1.73 12.50 4.37
C LEU A 152 0.94 11.40 5.07
N LEU A 153 1.62 10.61 5.89
CA LEU A 153 1.03 9.50 6.63
C LEU A 153 1.66 9.43 8.03
N THR A 154 0.84 9.16 9.04
CA THR A 154 1.29 8.86 10.40
C THR A 154 0.61 7.58 10.84
N VAL A 155 1.39 6.52 11.03
CA VAL A 155 0.89 5.24 11.52
C VAL A 155 1.49 4.90 12.88
N ARG A 156 0.79 4.05 13.62
CA ARG A 156 1.28 3.48 14.88
C ARG A 156 1.33 1.96 14.79
N SER A 157 2.46 1.37 15.15
CA SER A 157 2.57 -0.08 15.35
C SER A 157 1.73 -0.47 16.56
N GLN A 158 0.83 -1.45 16.39
CA GLN A 158 0.05 -2.01 17.49
C GLN A 158 0.92 -2.90 18.38
N ASN A 159 1.97 -3.51 17.83
CA ASN A 159 2.82 -4.45 18.55
C ASN A 159 3.84 -3.73 19.44
N THR A 160 4.47 -2.68 18.92
CA THR A 160 5.57 -1.97 19.60
C THR A 160 5.16 -0.62 20.17
N GLY A 161 4.01 -0.08 19.76
CA GLY A 161 3.58 1.27 20.11
C GLY A 161 4.34 2.38 19.40
N GLN A 162 5.37 2.06 18.59
CA GLN A 162 6.16 3.02 17.83
C GLN A 162 5.30 3.78 16.82
N THR A 163 5.61 5.04 16.61
CA THR A 163 4.96 5.88 15.60
C THR A 163 5.86 6.02 14.39
N ILE A 164 5.32 5.86 13.19
CA ILE A 164 6.05 6.04 11.94
C ILE A 164 5.40 7.19 11.18
N ARG A 165 6.21 8.14 10.72
CA ARG A 165 5.76 9.28 9.91
C ARG A 165 6.46 9.27 8.56
N LEU A 166 5.66 9.48 7.52
CA LEU A 166 6.11 9.54 6.14
C LEU A 166 6.08 10.99 5.65
N TYR A 167 7.18 11.48 5.09
CA TYR A 167 7.30 12.82 4.54
C TYR A 167 7.68 12.76 3.05
N ASP A 168 7.26 13.78 2.31
CA ASP A 168 7.67 13.97 0.92
C ASP A 168 9.09 14.50 0.85
N ALA A 169 10.06 13.69 0.41
CA ALA A 169 11.44 14.11 0.29
C ALA A 169 11.78 14.65 -1.11
N ARG A 170 10.81 14.80 -2.02
CA ARG A 170 11.03 15.40 -3.35
C ARG A 170 11.52 16.85 -3.30
N VAL A 171 11.37 17.52 -2.16
CA VAL A 171 11.83 18.89 -1.94
C VAL A 171 13.33 18.97 -1.62
N VAL A 172 13.99 17.85 -1.34
CA VAL A 172 15.42 17.77 -1.04
C VAL A 172 16.20 17.72 -2.35
N LYS A 173 16.91 18.80 -2.68
CA LYS A 173 17.60 18.98 -3.97
C LYS A 173 18.75 17.99 -4.19
N GLU A 174 19.26 17.42 -3.11
CA GLU A 174 20.38 16.48 -3.08
C GLU A 174 19.98 15.07 -3.54
N LEU A 175 18.68 14.80 -3.71
CA LEU A 175 18.18 13.50 -4.12
C LEU A 175 17.87 13.46 -5.63
N GLN A 176 18.37 12.45 -6.33
CA GLN A 176 18.22 12.32 -7.77
C GLN A 176 16.89 11.72 -8.23
N SER A 177 16.16 11.00 -7.36
CA SER A 177 14.87 10.40 -7.67
C SER A 177 13.81 10.80 -6.62
N PRO A 178 12.50 10.61 -6.88
CA PRO A 178 11.50 10.93 -5.87
C PRO A 178 11.65 9.98 -4.70
N HIS A 179 11.86 10.51 -3.50
CA HIS A 179 11.92 9.72 -2.28
C HIS A 179 10.86 10.14 -1.28
N TYR A 180 10.55 9.21 -0.40
CA TYR A 180 9.92 9.47 0.88
C TYR A 180 10.95 9.38 2.00
N CYS A 181 10.81 10.26 2.98
CA CYS A 181 11.54 10.19 4.24
C CYS A 181 10.65 9.51 5.29
N VAL A 182 11.08 8.37 5.79
CA VAL A 182 10.37 7.57 6.80
C VAL A 182 11.07 7.77 8.14
N LEU A 183 10.41 8.45 9.07
CA LEU A 183 10.88 8.60 10.45
C LEU A 183 10.17 7.62 11.37
N ARG A 184 10.92 6.90 12.20
CA ARG A 184 10.38 6.06 13.28
C ARG A 184 10.66 6.70 14.63
N PHE A 185 9.60 6.83 15.42
CA PHE A 185 9.61 7.40 16.75
C PHE A 185 9.39 6.30 17.78
N GLY A 186 10.26 6.28 18.78
CA GLY A 186 10.16 5.40 19.93
C GLY A 186 8.96 5.70 20.82
N THR A 187 8.86 4.96 21.92
CA THR A 187 7.83 5.18 22.96
C THR A 187 8.02 6.49 23.71
N SER A 188 9.24 7.03 23.75
CA SER A 188 9.58 8.37 24.25
C SER A 188 9.16 9.50 23.31
N ASN A 189 8.53 9.20 22.17
CA ASN A 189 8.16 10.18 21.14
C ASN A 189 9.37 10.97 20.58
N THR A 190 10.53 10.32 20.50
CA THR A 190 11.75 10.86 19.87
C THR A 190 12.11 10.02 18.65
N CYS A 191 12.66 10.66 17.60
CA CYS A 191 13.08 9.96 16.39
C CYS A 191 14.27 9.04 16.68
N GLU A 192 14.09 7.74 16.47
CA GLU A 192 15.09 6.69 16.70
C GLU A 192 15.68 6.16 15.39
N LYS A 193 14.98 6.35 14.27
CA LYS A 193 15.44 5.87 12.97
C LYS A 193 14.87 6.74 11.84
N ILE A 194 15.70 6.98 10.84
CA ILE A 194 15.31 7.57 9.56
C ILE A 194 15.64 6.58 8.45
N ASN A 195 14.79 6.49 7.43
CA ASN A 195 15.08 5.79 6.19
C ASN A 195 14.65 6.66 5.01
N LEU A 196 15.36 6.54 3.90
CA LEU A 196 14.93 7.07 2.61
C LEU A 196 14.41 5.92 1.75
N VAL A 197 13.26 6.14 1.14
CA VAL A 197 12.59 5.15 0.31
C VAL A 197 12.35 5.76 -1.04
N GLU A 198 12.83 5.14 -2.11
CA GLU A 198 12.46 5.51 -3.47
C GLU A 198 10.96 5.29 -3.70
N ALA A 199 10.28 6.32 -4.18
CA ALA A 199 8.92 6.22 -4.65
C ALA A 199 8.92 5.44 -5.96
N SER A 200 8.54 4.16 -5.91
CA SER A 200 8.35 3.35 -7.12
C SER A 200 7.28 3.99 -8.00
N THR A 201 7.66 4.51 -9.17
CA THR A 201 6.72 4.79 -10.23
C THR A 201 6.23 3.44 -10.76
N PRO A 202 4.92 3.21 -10.93
CA PRO A 202 4.45 2.03 -11.65
C PRO A 202 5.07 2.09 -13.05
N SER A 203 5.95 1.14 -13.37
CA SER A 203 6.53 1.02 -14.70
C SER A 203 5.41 0.75 -15.70
N ARG A 204 5.39 1.50 -16.80
CA ARG A 204 4.36 1.44 -17.85
C ARG A 204 4.48 0.19 -18.74
N ASP A 205 5.46 -0.68 -18.49
CA ASP A 205 5.93 -1.69 -19.44
C ASP A 205 5.18 -3.04 -19.39
N GLY A 206 4.01 -3.09 -18.76
CA GLY A 206 3.24 -4.34 -18.61
C GLY A 206 2.02 -4.52 -19.53
N LEU A 207 1.74 -3.59 -20.45
CA LEU A 207 0.51 -3.61 -21.29
C LEU A 207 0.76 -3.96 -22.77
N ALA A 208 1.84 -4.68 -23.08
CA ALA A 208 2.02 -5.28 -24.39
C ALA A 208 2.33 -6.78 -24.23
N GLY A 209 1.27 -7.60 -24.28
CA GLY A 209 1.33 -9.06 -24.23
C GLY A 209 -0.06 -9.67 -24.27
#